data_AF-A0A8S8ZA77-F1
#
_entry.id   AF-A0A8S8ZA77-F1
#
_cell.length_a   1.000
_cell.length_b   1.000
_cell.length_c   1.000
_cell.angle_alpha   90.00
_cell.angle_beta   90.00
_cell.angle_gamma   90.00
#
_symmetry.space_group_name_H-M   'P 1'
#
loop_
_entity.id
_entity.type
_entity.pdbx_description
1 polymer ?
#
loop_
_entity_poly.entity_id
_entity_poly.type
_entity_poly.pdbx_seq_one_letter_code
_entity_poly.pdbx_strand_id
1 'polypeptide(L)'
;MMKCISAISPHNLLEQFSEKIAKNESPGMHPVVIGVCSFVMGVKKEQAKQMMMYGFCVSVTGAALRLGLIDHIQSQKILHEIKPKIQQILEKFSDTKINDCWQFSPKYDLFQMTHENKFSKMFIT
;
A
#
# COMPACT_ATOMS: atom_id res chain seq x y z
N MET A 1 -1.37 -4.52 10.63
CA MET A 1 -1.72 -5.59 9.68
C MET A 1 -1.13 -6.93 10.07
N MET A 2 0.20 -7.11 10.10
CA MET A 2 0.85 -8.37 10.48
C MET A 2 0.30 -8.95 11.79
N LYS A 3 0.28 -8.14 12.87
CA LYS A 3 -0.32 -8.52 14.17
C LYS A 3 -1.77 -9.00 14.07
N CYS A 4 -2.58 -8.39 13.19
CA CYS A 4 -3.98 -8.78 13.00
C CYS A 4 -4.09 -10.15 12.35
N ILE A 5 -3.25 -10.42 11.35
CA ILE A 5 -3.26 -11.71 10.64
C ILE A 5 -2.66 -12.81 11.51
N SER A 6 -1.60 -12.53 12.27
CA SER A 6 -1.07 -13.45 13.28
C SER A 6 -2.11 -13.86 14.33
N ALA A 7 -3.02 -12.94 14.70
CA ALA A 7 -4.09 -13.24 15.65
C ALA A 7 -5.20 -14.12 15.07
N ILE A 8 -5.43 -14.07 13.74
CA ILE A 8 -6.47 -14.84 13.06
C ILE A 8 -5.93 -16.18 12.53
N SER A 9 -4.69 -16.18 12.04
CA SER A 9 -4.01 -17.32 11.43
C SER A 9 -2.56 -17.34 11.91
N PRO A 10 -2.26 -17.99 13.06
CA PRO A 10 -0.91 -18.10 13.55
C PRO A 10 -0.08 -18.94 12.58
N HIS A 11 1.08 -18.42 12.19
CA HIS A 11 1.95 -19.04 11.20
C HIS A 11 3.41 -18.72 11.54
N ASN A 12 4.25 -19.74 11.65
CA ASN A 12 5.68 -19.61 12.03
C ASN A 12 6.43 -18.58 11.14
N LEU A 13 6.11 -18.52 9.85
CA LEU A 13 6.66 -17.51 8.93
C LEU A 13 6.44 -16.06 9.40
N LEU A 14 5.28 -15.73 9.98
CA LEU A 14 4.98 -14.36 10.45
C LEU A 14 5.78 -14.01 11.70
N GLU A 15 6.02 -14.97 12.59
CA GLU A 15 6.86 -14.79 13.77
C GLU A 15 8.31 -14.54 13.37
N GLN A 16 8.88 -15.42 12.52
CA GLN A 16 10.23 -15.25 11.99
C GLN A 16 10.39 -13.94 11.21
N PHE A 17 9.39 -13.56 10.42
CA PHE A 17 9.40 -12.30 9.68
C PHE A 17 9.37 -11.09 10.62
N SER A 18 8.55 -11.15 11.68
CA SER A 18 8.50 -10.10 12.71
C SER A 18 9.83 -9.96 13.45
N GLU A 19 10.49 -11.07 13.79
CA GLU A 19 11.82 -11.05 14.42
C GLU A 19 12.87 -10.44 13.51
N LYS A 20 12.88 -10.81 12.22
CA LYS A 20 13.81 -10.24 11.23
C LYS A 20 13.59 -8.74 11.03
N ILE A 21 12.33 -8.27 11.03
CA ILE A 21 12.05 -6.83 11.00
C ILE A 21 12.61 -6.15 12.26
N ALA A 22 12.40 -6.73 13.45
CA ALA A 22 12.90 -6.16 14.69
C ALA A 22 14.44 -6.09 14.75
N LYS A 23 15.13 -7.03 14.09
CA LYS A 23 16.60 -7.04 13.93
C LYS A 23 17.12 -6.19 12.77
N ASN A 24 16.24 -5.50 12.02
CA ASN A 24 16.56 -4.77 10.79
C ASN A 24 17.16 -5.65 9.67
N GLU A 25 16.89 -6.94 9.67
CA GLU A 25 17.33 -7.91 8.66
C GLU A 25 16.34 -8.04 7.49
N SER A 26 15.15 -7.46 7.62
CA SER A 26 14.11 -7.50 6.59
C SER A 26 13.30 -6.20 6.54
N PRO A 27 12.88 -5.73 5.34
CA PRO A 27 12.02 -4.55 5.23
C PRO A 27 10.65 -4.75 5.88
N GLY A 28 10.29 -3.86 6.80
CA GLY A 28 8.99 -3.84 7.48
C GLY A 28 7.92 -2.96 6.83
N MET A 29 8.15 -2.49 5.60
CA MET A 29 7.24 -1.56 4.91
C MET A 29 5.93 -2.23 4.48
N HIS A 30 4.86 -1.43 4.43
CA HIS A 30 3.49 -1.91 4.18
C HIS A 30 3.33 -2.83 2.95
N PRO A 31 3.91 -2.54 1.77
CA PRO A 31 3.79 -3.42 0.60
C PRO A 31 4.39 -4.82 0.83
N VAL A 32 5.53 -4.90 1.54
CA VAL A 32 6.21 -6.17 1.83
C VAL A 32 5.40 -6.97 2.84
N VAL A 33 4.93 -6.31 3.90
CA VAL A 33 4.07 -6.93 4.93
C VAL A 33 2.78 -7.47 4.29
N ILE A 34 2.14 -6.72 3.40
CA ILE A 34 0.96 -7.19 2.64
C ILE A 34 1.29 -8.45 1.83
N GLY A 35 2.44 -8.49 1.16
CA GLY A 35 2.86 -9.64 0.37
C GLY A 35 2.99 -10.91 1.20
N VAL A 36 3.72 -10.83 2.32
CA VAL A 36 3.89 -11.96 3.25
C VAL A 36 2.56 -12.39 3.86
N CYS A 37 1.76 -11.43 4.32
CA CYS A 37 0.44 -11.68 4.87
C CYS A 37 -0.51 -12.36 3.87
N SER A 38 -0.53 -11.88 2.62
CA SER A 38 -1.33 -12.45 1.54
C SER A 38 -0.92 -13.88 1.23
N PHE A 39 0.38 -14.17 1.25
CA PHE A 39 0.90 -15.52 1.08
C PHE A 39 0.43 -16.46 2.20
N VAL A 40 0.53 -16.03 3.46
CA VAL A 40 0.05 -16.83 4.61
C VAL A 40 -1.45 -17.10 4.52
N MET A 41 -2.23 -16.15 4.02
CA MET A 41 -3.67 -16.31 3.80
C MET A 41 -4.04 -17.10 2.53
N GLY A 42 -3.06 -17.61 1.77
CA GLY A 42 -3.31 -18.38 0.56
C GLY A 42 -3.80 -17.56 -0.64
N VAL A 43 -3.64 -16.24 -0.61
CA VAL A 43 -4.01 -15.35 -1.72
C VAL A 43 -3.00 -15.49 -2.85
N LYS A 44 -3.49 -15.66 -4.08
CA LYS A 44 -2.62 -15.79 -5.27
C LYS A 44 -1.81 -14.50 -5.47
N LYS A 45 -0.56 -14.64 -5.90
CA LYS A 45 0.36 -13.51 -6.15
C LYS A 45 -0.27 -12.40 -7.02
N GLU A 46 -0.95 -12.77 -8.11
CA GLU A 46 -1.62 -11.80 -8.99
C GLU A 46 -2.73 -11.03 -8.28
N GLN A 47 -3.56 -11.72 -7.50
CA GLN A 47 -4.63 -11.10 -6.73
C GLN A 47 -4.07 -10.17 -5.65
N ALA A 48 -2.99 -10.56 -4.97
CA ALA A 48 -2.35 -9.75 -3.94
C ALA A 48 -1.80 -8.44 -4.51
N LYS A 49 -1.15 -8.48 -5.68
CA LYS A 49 -0.65 -7.28 -6.38
C LYS A 49 -1.79 -6.34 -6.79
N GLN A 50 -2.86 -6.88 -7.37
CA GLN A 50 -4.05 -6.12 -7.76
C GLN A 50 -4.75 -5.50 -6.54
N MET A 51 -4.92 -6.28 -5.47
CA MET A 51 -5.52 -5.83 -4.21
C MET A 51 -4.73 -4.68 -3.59
N MET A 52 -3.40 -4.79 -3.55
CA MET A 52 -2.53 -3.74 -3.03
C MET A 52 -2.69 -2.43 -3.81
N MET A 53 -2.58 -2.50 -5.14
CA MET A 53 -2.67 -1.31 -6.00
C MET A 53 -4.06 -0.67 -5.96
N TYR A 54 -5.11 -1.48 -6.04
CA TYR A 54 -6.48 -0.97 -5.97
C TYR A 54 -6.79 -0.42 -4.58
N GLY A 55 -6.35 -1.08 -3.51
CA GLY A 55 -6.50 -0.61 -2.13
C GLY A 55 -5.83 0.74 -1.90
N PHE A 56 -4.67 0.98 -2.50
CA PHE A 56 -4.02 2.29 -2.50
C PHE A 56 -4.86 3.36 -3.23
N CYS A 57 -5.39 3.06 -4.41
CA CYS A 57 -6.27 4.01 -5.10
C CYS A 57 -7.52 4.33 -4.27
N VAL A 58 -8.16 3.32 -3.68
CA VAL A 58 -9.33 3.49 -2.81
C VAL A 58 -8.99 4.37 -1.59
N SER A 59 -7.82 4.21 -0.98
CA SER A 59 -7.44 5.01 0.19
C SER A 59 -7.26 6.49 -0.17
N VAL A 60 -6.61 6.79 -1.31
CA VAL A 60 -6.40 8.17 -1.80
C VAL A 60 -7.72 8.81 -2.23
N THR A 61 -8.54 8.11 -3.03
CA THR A 61 -9.85 8.62 -3.43
C THR A 61 -10.77 8.83 -2.22
N GLY A 62 -10.73 7.91 -1.25
CA GLY A 62 -11.45 8.05 0.01
C GLY A 62 -10.97 9.22 0.86
N ALA A 63 -9.69 9.60 0.77
CA ALA A 63 -9.17 10.80 1.42
C ALA A 63 -9.69 12.08 0.74
N ALA A 64 -9.69 12.13 -0.59
CA ALA A 64 -10.25 13.24 -1.36
C ALA A 64 -11.74 13.48 -1.05
N LEU A 65 -12.52 12.40 -0.93
CA LEU A 65 -13.92 12.44 -0.51
C LEU A 65 -14.10 13.07 0.88
N ARG A 66 -13.32 12.64 1.87
CA ARG A 66 -13.42 13.16 3.26
C ARG A 66 -12.92 14.59 3.41
N LEU A 67 -12.04 15.04 2.52
CA LEU A 67 -11.63 16.44 2.40
C LEU A 67 -12.66 17.30 1.66
N GLY A 68 -13.74 16.71 1.13
CA GLY A 68 -14.79 17.43 0.39
C GLY A 68 -14.36 17.85 -1.02
N LEU A 69 -13.31 17.26 -1.59
CA LEU A 69 -12.81 17.59 -2.94
C LEU A 69 -13.65 16.95 -4.05
N ILE A 70 -14.28 15.81 -3.75
CA ILE A 70 -15.10 15.03 -4.68
C ILE A 70 -16.30 14.44 -3.95
N ASP A 71 -17.35 14.07 -4.69
CA ASP A 71 -18.50 13.33 -4.18
C ASP A 71 -18.37 11.80 -4.35
N HIS A 72 -19.36 11.05 -3.86
CA HIS A 72 -19.39 9.59 -3.93
C HIS A 72 -19.44 9.05 -5.37
N ILE A 73 -20.18 9.71 -6.27
CA ILE A 73 -20.33 9.28 -7.67
C ILE A 73 -19.01 9.53 -8.41
N GLN A 74 -18.41 10.70 -8.22
CA GLN A 74 -17.10 11.04 -8.77
C GLN A 74 -16.02 10.06 -8.29
N SER A 75 -16.03 9.73 -7.00
CA SER A 75 -15.14 8.71 -6.43
C SER A 75 -15.25 7.36 -7.15
N GLN A 76 -16.47 6.85 -7.36
CA GLN A 76 -16.68 5.60 -8.07
C GLN A 76 -16.25 5.68 -9.55
N LYS A 77 -16.48 6.81 -10.22
CA LYS A 77 -16.02 7.04 -11.61
C LYS A 77 -14.49 6.97 -11.70
N ILE A 78 -13.78 7.68 -10.82
CA ILE A 78 -12.32 7.67 -10.77
C ILE A 78 -11.79 6.24 -10.54
N LEU A 79 -12.38 5.51 -9.58
CA LEU A 79 -11.98 4.13 -9.29
C LEU A 79 -12.28 3.17 -10.44
N HIS A 80 -13.32 3.42 -11.23
CA HIS A 80 -13.61 2.62 -12.42
C HIS A 80 -12.58 2.90 -13.54
N GLU A 81 -12.32 4.18 -13.82
CA GLU A 81 -11.44 4.63 -14.89
C GLU A 81 -9.97 4.27 -14.65
N ILE A 82 -9.53 4.15 -13.39
CA ILE A 82 -8.12 3.85 -13.07
C ILE A 82 -7.77 2.35 -13.19
N LYS A 83 -8.76 1.44 -13.26
CA LYS A 83 -8.51 -0.02 -13.31
C LYS A 83 -7.59 -0.44 -14.45
N PRO A 84 -7.78 0.02 -15.71
CA PRO A 84 -6.87 -0.33 -16.80
C PRO A 84 -5.44 0.17 -16.54
N LYS A 85 -5.31 1.34 -15.88
CA LYS A 85 -4.00 1.90 -15.54
C LYS A 85 -3.28 1.06 -14.48
N ILE A 86 -4.01 0.56 -13.48
CA ILE A 86 -3.47 -0.37 -12.48
C ILE A 86 -2.92 -1.62 -13.18
N GLN A 87 -3.70 -2.22 -14.07
CA GLN A 87 -3.27 -3.41 -14.81
C GLN A 87 -2.00 -3.15 -15.63
N GLN A 88 -1.96 -2.03 -16.37
CA GLN A 88 -0.79 -1.63 -17.15
C GLN A 88 0.48 -1.45 -16.28
N ILE A 89 0.35 -0.86 -15.09
CA ILE A 89 1.47 -0.67 -14.17
C ILE A 89 1.96 -2.00 -13.61
N LEU A 90 1.04 -2.90 -13.23
CA LEU A 90 1.40 -4.23 -12.73
C LEU A 90 2.13 -5.07 -13.78
N GLU A 91 1.73 -4.97 -15.05
CA GLU A 91 2.42 -5.63 -16.15
C GLU A 91 3.80 -5.02 -16.39
N LYS A 92 3.89 -3.68 -16.42
CA LYS A 92 5.14 -2.95 -16.67
C LYS A 92 6.23 -3.27 -15.66
N PHE A 93 5.88 -3.46 -14.39
CA PHE A 93 6.83 -3.70 -13.29
C PHE A 93 6.81 -5.14 -12.78
N SER A 94 6.29 -6.08 -13.58
CA SER A 94 6.15 -7.49 -13.20
C SER A 94 7.49 -8.18 -12.91
N ASP A 95 8.53 -7.81 -13.65
CA ASP A 95 9.88 -8.38 -13.58
C ASP A 95 10.88 -7.51 -12.79
N THR A 96 10.41 -6.46 -12.11
CA THR A 96 11.27 -5.58 -11.31
C THR A 96 11.88 -6.33 -10.13
N LYS A 97 13.21 -6.31 -10.02
CA LYS A 97 13.92 -6.94 -8.89
C LYS A 97 13.80 -6.07 -7.64
N ILE A 98 13.91 -6.70 -6.48
CA ILE A 98 13.78 -6.00 -5.20
C ILE A 98 14.80 -4.88 -5.00
N ASN A 99 16.02 -5.04 -5.54
CA ASN A 99 17.07 -4.00 -5.48
C ASN A 99 16.78 -2.81 -6.39
N ASP A 100 15.88 -2.98 -7.36
CA ASP A 100 15.45 -1.94 -8.29
C ASP A 100 14.15 -1.25 -7.82
N CYS A 101 13.57 -1.69 -6.70
CA CYS A 101 12.37 -1.11 -6.10
C CYS A 101 12.70 0.16 -5.30
N TRP A 102 12.98 1.25 -6.02
CA TRP A 102 13.15 2.59 -5.44
C TRP A 102 12.28 3.61 -6.19
N GLN A 103 12.04 4.75 -5.55
CA GLN A 103 11.36 5.89 -6.18
C GLN A 103 12.20 7.16 -5.98
N PHE A 104 12.20 8.03 -6.99
CA PHE A 104 12.67 9.40 -6.85
C PHE A 104 11.53 10.35 -7.19
N SER A 105 10.93 10.95 -6.17
CA SER A 105 9.80 11.87 -6.36
C SER A 105 9.88 13.09 -5.44
N PRO A 106 10.79 14.03 -5.74
CA PRO A 106 11.08 15.17 -4.88
C PRO A 106 9.86 16.07 -4.62
N LYS A 107 8.89 16.08 -5.55
CA LYS A 107 7.62 16.80 -5.36
C LYS A 107 6.76 16.18 -4.26
N TYR A 108 6.64 14.86 -4.20
CA TYR A 108 5.91 14.19 -3.13
C TYR A 108 6.61 14.42 -1.78
N ASP A 109 7.94 14.33 -1.76
CA ASP A 109 8.72 14.58 -0.55
C ASP A 109 8.47 15.99 0.00
N LEU A 110 8.49 17.01 -0.87
CA LEU A 110 8.18 18.39 -0.48
C LEU A 110 6.75 18.55 0.07
N PHE A 111 5.75 17.91 -0.56
CA PHE A 111 4.38 17.95 -0.06
C PHE A 111 4.23 17.25 1.30
N GLN A 112 4.95 16.15 1.54
CA GLN A 112 4.96 15.47 2.84
C GLN A 112 5.60 16.34 3.93
N MET A 113 6.76 16.96 3.65
CA MET A 113 7.41 17.90 4.57
C MET A 113 6.53 19.11 4.88
N THR A 114 5.79 19.61 3.89
CA THR A 114 4.83 20.71 4.09
C THR A 114 3.65 20.25 4.94
N HIS A 115 3.19 19.00 4.78
CA HIS A 115 2.11 18.43 5.57
C HIS A 115 2.47 18.39 7.05
N GLU A 116 3.70 17.99 7.42
CA GLU A 116 4.13 17.93 8.82
C GLU A 116 3.94 19.26 9.56
N ASN A 117 4.22 20.37 8.89
CA ASN A 117 4.17 21.73 9.42
C ASN A 117 2.75 22.35 9.46
N LYS A 118 1.71 21.65 8.99
CA LYS A 118 0.34 22.19 9.04
C LYS A 118 -0.23 22.20 10.45
N PHE A 119 -0.82 23.34 10.83
CA PHE A 119 -1.46 23.56 12.12
C PHE A 119 -2.68 22.65 12.35
N SER A 120 -3.52 22.45 11.32
CA SER A 120 -4.67 21.54 11.36
C SER A 120 -4.54 20.46 10.29
N LYS A 121 -4.74 19.21 10.70
CA LYS A 121 -4.57 18.01 9.88
C LYS A 121 -5.68 17.01 10.17
N MET A 122 -6.36 16.54 9.13
CA MET A 122 -7.33 15.44 9.21
C MET A 122 -6.64 14.07 9.12
N PHE A 123 -5.41 14.03 8.59
CA PHE A 123 -4.66 12.81 8.31
C PHE A 123 -3.29 12.86 8.98
N ILE A 124 -2.78 11.69 9.36
CA ILE A 124 -1.38 11.50 9.73
C ILE A 124 -0.57 11.15 8.48
N THR A 125 0.71 11.52 8.46
CA THR A 125 1.66 11.07 7.43
C THR A 125 2.09 9.64 7.71
#